data_AF-A0A0A1HAB8-F1
#
_entry.id   AF-A0A0A1HAB8-F1
#
_cell.length_a   1.000
_cell.length_b   1.000
_cell.length_c   1.000
_cell.angle_alpha   90.00
_cell.angle_beta   90.00
_cell.angle_gamma   90.00
#
_symmetry.space_group_name_H-M   'P 1'
#
loop_
_entity.id
_entity.type
_entity.pdbx_description
1 polymer ?
#
loop_
_entity_poly.entity_id
_entity_poly.type
_entity_poly.pdbx_seq_one_letter_code
_entity_poly.pdbx_strand_id
1 'polypeptide(L)'
;LGHDIEAAWLIDRALSAVGGHRREQEIREMTKALTEAVYQTAYREDGDLASLPAECERGVDKETRVWWVQAEAVNGFLNGRRAALTAGDEEAAERYGDAARKIWDYIKKYVIDHRSGSEWFSEVDITGVPDMTKALADPWKCPYHNG
;
A
#
# COMPACT_ATOMS: atom_id res chain seq x y z
N LEU A 1 -3.00 -3.52 -8.08
CA LEU A 1 -1.98 -2.73 -7.36
C LEU A 1 -2.20 -2.78 -5.86
N GLY A 2 -3.29 -2.19 -5.34
CA GLY A 2 -3.64 -2.31 -3.91
C GLY A 2 -3.84 -3.76 -3.44
N HIS A 3 -4.64 -4.55 -4.18
CA HIS A 3 -4.82 -5.96 -3.85
C HIS A 3 -3.52 -6.79 -3.94
N ASP A 4 -2.58 -6.42 -4.82
CA ASP A 4 -1.33 -7.18 -4.98
C ASP A 4 -0.43 -7.00 -3.75
N ILE A 5 -0.32 -5.76 -3.27
CA ILE A 5 0.47 -5.43 -2.08
C ILE A 5 -0.22 -5.91 -0.80
N GLU A 6 -1.55 -5.84 -0.74
CA GLU A 6 -2.37 -6.40 0.33
C GLU A 6 -2.21 -7.93 0.44
N ALA A 7 -2.35 -8.63 -0.69
CA ALA A 7 -2.18 -10.07 -0.76
C ALA A 7 -0.77 -10.48 -0.32
N ALA A 8 0.27 -9.74 -0.71
CA ALA A 8 1.63 -10.03 -0.32
C ALA A 8 1.81 -10.08 1.20
N TRP A 9 1.32 -9.07 1.94
CA TRP A 9 1.49 -9.06 3.40
C TRP A 9 0.50 -9.95 4.15
N LEU A 10 -0.74 -10.12 3.65
CA LEU A 10 -1.71 -11.04 4.25
C LEU A 10 -1.28 -12.50 4.14
N ILE A 11 -0.76 -12.92 2.98
CA ILE A 11 -0.26 -14.29 2.77
C ILE A 11 0.97 -14.54 3.66
N ASP A 12 1.89 -13.58 3.74
CA ASP A 12 3.08 -13.70 4.61
C ASP A 12 2.72 -13.76 6.10
N ARG A 13 1.70 -12.99 6.52
CA ARG A 13 1.14 -13.07 7.87
C ARG A 13 0.47 -14.42 8.12
N ALA A 14 -0.31 -14.93 7.17
CA ALA A 14 -0.98 -16.23 7.29
C ALA A 14 0.03 -17.38 7.42
N LEU A 15 1.11 -17.37 6.62
CA LEU A 15 2.21 -18.33 6.75
C LEU A 15 2.79 -18.33 8.17
N SER A 16 3.07 -17.13 8.69
CA SER A 16 3.65 -16.96 10.01
C SER A 16 2.72 -17.43 11.13
N ALA A 17 1.40 -17.32 10.93
CA ALA A 17 0.40 -17.80 11.89
C ALA A 17 0.20 -19.32 11.84
N VAL A 18 0.26 -19.93 10.66
CA VAL A 18 0.11 -21.39 10.49
C VAL A 18 1.36 -22.15 10.97
N GLY A 19 2.55 -21.66 10.60
CA GLY A 19 3.84 -22.27 10.94
C GLY A 19 4.10 -23.63 10.28
N GLY A 20 5.37 -23.93 9.97
CA GLY A 20 5.80 -25.27 9.53
C GLY A 20 5.16 -25.77 8.22
N HIS A 21 4.73 -24.85 7.36
CA HIS A 21 4.10 -25.22 6.10
C HIS A 21 5.14 -25.78 5.12
N ARG A 22 4.82 -26.89 4.44
CA ARG A 22 5.77 -27.58 3.54
C ARG A 22 6.29 -26.72 2.38
N ARG A 23 5.53 -25.69 1.99
CA ARG A 23 5.86 -24.73 0.91
C ARG A 23 6.16 -23.33 1.42
N GLU A 24 6.52 -23.18 2.70
CA GLU A 24 6.74 -21.86 3.30
C GLU A 24 7.75 -21.02 2.50
N GLN A 25 8.91 -21.58 2.16
CA GLN A 25 9.92 -20.85 1.38
C GLN A 25 9.37 -20.41 0.01
N GLU A 26 8.72 -21.31 -0.73
CA GLU A 26 8.15 -20.98 -2.04
C GLU A 26 7.15 -19.82 -1.95
N ILE A 27 6.27 -19.84 -0.94
CA ILE A 27 5.25 -18.81 -0.76
C ILE A 27 5.91 -17.48 -0.32
N ARG A 28 6.96 -17.51 0.51
CA ARG A 28 7.72 -16.30 0.88
C ARG A 28 8.43 -15.67 -0.31
N GLU A 29 8.98 -16.48 -1.22
CA GLU A 29 9.56 -15.94 -2.46
C GLU A 29 8.48 -15.32 -3.36
N MET A 30 7.27 -15.91 -3.41
CA MET A 30 6.15 -15.32 -4.15
C MET A 30 5.71 -13.97 -3.56
N THR A 31 5.53 -13.85 -2.25
CA THR A 31 5.12 -12.59 -1.62
C THR A 31 6.21 -11.52 -1.70
N LYS A 32 7.49 -11.92 -1.62
CA LYS A 32 8.64 -11.04 -1.90
C LYS A 32 8.60 -10.53 -3.34
N ALA A 33 8.38 -11.40 -4.32
CA ALA A 33 8.29 -11.01 -5.73
C ALA A 33 7.09 -10.09 -6.01
N LEU A 34 5.94 -10.31 -5.37
CA LEU A 34 4.79 -9.40 -5.47
C LEU A 34 5.10 -8.02 -4.90
N THR A 35 5.72 -7.96 -3.72
CA THR A 35 6.13 -6.68 -3.09
C THR A 35 7.11 -5.92 -3.97
N GLU A 36 8.11 -6.61 -4.53
CA GLU A 36 9.07 -6.04 -5.48
C GLU A 36 8.36 -5.49 -6.73
N ALA A 37 7.46 -6.29 -7.32
CA ALA A 37 6.74 -5.88 -8.51
C ALA A 37 5.92 -4.61 -8.27
N VAL A 38 5.24 -4.50 -7.13
CA VAL A 38 4.50 -3.29 -6.76
C VAL A 38 5.46 -2.10 -6.60
N TYR A 39 6.61 -2.28 -5.93
CA TYR A 39 7.60 -1.22 -5.79
C TYR A 39 8.10 -0.72 -7.16
N GLN A 40 8.43 -1.62 -8.07
CA GLN A 40 8.99 -1.25 -9.38
C GLN A 40 7.94 -0.68 -10.34
N THR A 41 6.70 -1.17 -10.27
CA THR A 41 5.69 -0.89 -11.31
C THR A 41 4.59 0.05 -10.87
N ALA A 42 4.34 0.22 -9.57
CA ALA A 42 3.20 0.98 -9.05
C ALA A 42 3.58 2.13 -8.13
N TYR A 43 4.68 2.02 -7.38
CA TYR A 43 5.16 3.14 -6.58
C TYR A 43 5.54 4.32 -7.49
N ARG A 44 5.03 5.51 -7.17
CA ARG A 44 5.32 6.76 -7.84
C ARG A 44 5.73 7.78 -6.80
N GLU A 45 6.71 8.60 -7.15
CA GLU A 45 7.16 9.72 -6.33
C GLU A 45 7.44 10.91 -7.23
N ASP A 46 6.71 12.01 -7.00
CA ASP A 46 6.96 13.32 -7.59
C ASP A 46 6.82 14.39 -6.51
N GLY A 47 7.96 14.96 -6.09
CA GLY A 47 7.99 15.87 -4.94
C GLY A 47 7.47 15.18 -3.67
N ASP A 48 6.33 15.63 -3.16
CA ASP A 48 5.67 15.05 -1.98
C ASP A 48 4.48 14.13 -2.30
N LEU A 49 4.27 13.82 -3.59
CA LEU A 49 3.20 12.96 -4.08
C LEU A 49 3.63 11.49 -4.19
N ALA A 50 4.02 10.89 -3.06
CA ALA A 50 4.38 9.47 -3.00
C ALA A 50 3.14 8.57 -2.83
N SER A 51 2.78 7.79 -3.85
CA SER A 51 1.51 7.06 -3.88
C SER A 51 1.50 5.88 -4.87
N LEU A 52 0.42 5.10 -4.84
CA LEU A 52 0.10 4.07 -5.84
C LEU A 52 -1.17 4.45 -6.62
N PRO A 53 -1.22 4.22 -7.94
CA PRO A 53 -2.46 4.33 -8.71
C PRO A 53 -3.48 3.30 -8.21
N ALA A 54 -4.76 3.58 -8.42
CA ALA A 54 -5.85 2.70 -7.96
C ALA A 54 -5.70 1.28 -8.54
N GLU A 55 -5.51 1.20 -9.85
CA GLU A 55 -5.50 -0.03 -10.63
C GLU A 55 -4.62 0.15 -11.88
N CYS A 56 -4.19 -0.96 -12.48
CA CYS A 56 -3.53 -0.97 -13.77
C CYS A 56 -4.21 -2.05 -14.62
N GLU A 57 -4.84 -1.65 -15.72
CA GLU A 57 -5.49 -2.57 -16.65
C GLU A 57 -4.77 -2.52 -18.01
N ARG A 58 -4.23 -3.66 -18.44
CA ARG A 58 -3.51 -3.80 -19.73
C ARG A 58 -2.38 -2.77 -19.92
N GLY A 59 -1.70 -2.41 -18.83
CA GLY A 59 -0.60 -1.43 -18.84
C GLY A 59 -1.06 0.03 -18.81
N VAL A 60 -2.35 0.30 -18.60
CA VAL A 60 -2.89 1.66 -18.42
C VAL A 60 -3.27 1.84 -16.95
N ASP A 61 -2.64 2.82 -16.32
CA ASP A 61 -2.90 3.17 -14.92
C ASP A 61 -4.22 3.95 -14.79
N LYS A 62 -5.03 3.58 -13.81
CA LYS A 62 -6.13 4.41 -13.32
C LYS A 62 -5.56 5.39 -12.30
N GLU A 63 -5.32 6.62 -12.74
CA GLU A 63 -4.55 7.63 -12.02
C GLU A 63 -5.20 8.19 -10.74
N THR A 64 -6.43 7.81 -10.41
CA THR A 64 -7.01 8.12 -9.09
C THR A 64 -6.20 7.47 -7.97
N ARG A 65 -6.03 8.15 -6.85
CA ARG A 65 -5.36 7.62 -5.65
C ARG A 65 -6.43 7.28 -4.63
N VAL A 66 -6.77 5.99 -4.54
CA VAL A 66 -7.83 5.48 -3.67
C VAL A 66 -7.26 5.18 -2.28
N TRP A 67 -8.00 5.56 -1.24
CA TRP A 67 -7.57 5.58 0.15
C TRP A 67 -6.98 4.24 0.65
N TRP A 68 -7.71 3.13 0.46
CA TRP A 68 -7.32 1.81 0.94
C TRP A 68 -6.08 1.30 0.22
N VAL A 69 -5.91 1.61 -1.07
CA VAL A 69 -4.71 1.24 -1.83
C VAL A 69 -3.46 1.85 -1.19
N GLN A 70 -3.56 3.09 -0.71
CA GLN A 70 -2.45 3.76 -0.05
C GLN A 70 -2.17 3.15 1.33
N ALA A 71 -3.23 2.86 2.10
CA ALA A 71 -3.10 2.22 3.40
C ALA A 71 -2.42 0.83 3.29
N GLU A 72 -2.85 0.02 2.33
CA GLU A 72 -2.27 -1.31 2.08
C GLU A 72 -0.84 -1.24 1.56
N ALA A 73 -0.48 -0.18 0.82
CA ALA A 73 0.90 0.04 0.41
C ALA A 73 1.82 0.31 1.61
N VAL A 74 1.37 1.07 2.61
CA VAL A 74 2.14 1.27 3.86
C VAL A 74 2.37 -0.07 4.55
N ASN A 75 1.31 -0.87 4.74
CA ASN A 75 1.41 -2.17 5.39
C ASN A 75 2.33 -3.13 4.62
N GLY A 76 2.16 -3.24 3.31
CA GLY A 76 2.95 -4.15 2.51
C GLY A 76 4.41 -3.77 2.38
N PHE A 77 4.75 -2.48 2.26
CA PHE A 77 6.15 -2.06 2.27
C PHE A 77 6.78 -2.20 3.64
N LEU A 78 6.06 -1.96 4.75
CA LEU A 78 6.60 -2.26 6.09
C LEU A 78 6.82 -3.78 6.28
N ASN A 79 5.93 -4.62 5.78
CA ASN A 79 6.12 -6.07 5.79
C ASN A 79 7.34 -6.47 4.94
N GLY A 80 7.46 -5.92 3.73
CA GLY A 80 8.59 -6.11 2.84
C GLY A 80 9.92 -5.69 3.47
N ARG A 81 9.96 -4.54 4.15
CA ARG A 81 11.12 -4.07 4.92
C ARG A 81 11.53 -5.09 5.97
N ARG A 82 10.58 -5.60 6.76
CA ARG A 82 10.86 -6.61 7.80
C ARG A 82 11.41 -7.89 7.20
N ALA A 83 10.85 -8.37 6.09
CA ALA A 83 11.33 -9.55 5.39
C ALA A 83 12.75 -9.34 4.84
N ALA A 84 13.02 -8.18 4.24
CA ALA A 84 14.35 -7.81 3.73
C ALA A 84 15.41 -7.77 4.85
N LEU A 85 15.10 -7.15 5.99
CA LEU A 85 15.99 -7.15 7.17
C LEU A 85 16.29 -8.57 7.66
N THR A 86 15.28 -9.44 7.68
CA THR A 86 15.45 -10.85 8.09
C THR A 86 16.38 -11.61 7.13
N ALA A 87 16.37 -11.26 5.84
CA ALA A 87 17.22 -11.85 4.82
C ALA A 87 18.61 -11.19 4.71
N GLY A 88 18.90 -10.15 5.48
CA GLY A 88 20.15 -9.38 5.38
C GLY A 88 20.23 -8.44 4.17
N ASP A 89 19.10 -8.11 3.56
CA ASP A 89 18.99 -7.22 2.39
C ASP A 89 18.71 -5.79 2.85
N GLU A 90 19.77 -5.10 3.30
CA GLU A 90 19.71 -3.72 3.85
C GLU A 90 19.20 -2.70 2.82
N GLU A 91 19.59 -2.85 1.55
CA GLU A 91 19.15 -1.95 0.47
C GLU A 91 17.64 -2.07 0.25
N ALA A 92 17.12 -3.30 0.19
CA ALA A 92 15.69 -3.50 0.06
C ALA A 92 14.92 -3.03 1.30
N ALA A 93 15.49 -3.23 2.50
CA ALA A 93 14.90 -2.74 3.73
C ALA A 93 14.77 -1.20 3.74
N GLU A 94 15.80 -0.50 3.27
CA GLU A 94 15.80 0.96 3.24
C GLU A 94 14.79 1.50 2.23
N ARG A 95 14.80 1.02 0.98
CA ARG A 95 13.87 1.50 -0.05
C ARG A 95 12.40 1.26 0.30
N TYR A 96 12.07 0.11 0.88
CA TYR A 96 10.71 -0.18 1.33
C TYR A 96 10.32 0.66 2.55
N GLY A 97 11.26 0.87 3.47
CA GLY A 97 11.05 1.76 4.61
C GLY A 97 10.78 3.19 4.20
N ASP A 98 11.53 3.70 3.22
CA ASP A 98 11.36 5.03 2.68
C ASP A 98 10.03 5.18 1.92
N ALA A 99 9.68 4.21 1.07
CA ALA A 99 8.39 4.20 0.38
C ALA A 99 7.20 4.20 1.36
N ALA A 100 7.21 3.34 2.38
CA ALA A 100 6.16 3.31 3.40
C ALA A 100 6.04 4.66 4.13
N ARG A 101 7.17 5.26 4.51
CA ARG A 101 7.20 6.57 5.19
C ARG A 101 6.63 7.67 4.30
N LYS A 102 7.06 7.73 3.04
CA LYS A 102 6.63 8.76 2.09
C LYS A 102 5.14 8.62 1.73
N ILE A 103 4.63 7.40 1.56
CA ILE A 103 3.20 7.16 1.35
C ILE A 103 2.41 7.55 2.59
N TRP A 104 2.92 7.29 3.80
CA TRP A 104 2.28 7.76 5.02
C TRP A 104 2.25 9.30 5.11
N ASP A 105 3.34 9.96 4.72
CA ASP A 105 3.39 11.42 4.63
C ASP A 105 2.37 11.96 3.60
N TYR A 106 2.24 11.31 2.45
CA TYR A 106 1.23 11.59 1.43
C TYR A 106 -0.20 11.42 1.97
N ILE A 107 -0.50 10.30 2.63
CA ILE A 107 -1.81 10.02 3.24
C ILE A 107 -2.20 11.14 4.20
N LYS A 108 -1.32 11.48 5.15
CA LYS A 108 -1.58 12.53 6.15
C LYS A 108 -1.89 13.88 5.50
N LYS A 109 -1.22 14.19 4.40
CA LYS A 109 -1.33 15.48 3.74
C LYS A 109 -2.56 15.58 2.82
N TYR A 110 -2.82 14.54 2.03
CA TYR A 110 -3.77 14.62 0.92
C TYR A 110 -5.02 13.76 1.13
N VAL A 111 -4.90 12.61 1.82
CA VAL A 111 -6.00 11.65 1.94
C VAL A 111 -6.82 11.86 3.22
N ILE A 112 -6.17 12.26 4.34
CA ILE A 112 -6.89 12.57 5.57
C ILE A 112 -7.66 13.89 5.43
N ASP A 113 -8.97 13.84 5.69
CA ASP A 113 -9.77 15.05 5.84
C ASP A 113 -9.60 15.63 7.25
N HIS A 114 -9.00 16.82 7.32
CA HIS A 114 -8.69 17.50 8.58
C HIS A 114 -9.88 18.26 9.19
N ARG A 115 -11.07 18.21 8.56
CA ARG A 115 -12.29 18.79 9.14
C ARG A 115 -12.69 18.02 10.41
N SER A 116 -13.26 18.74 11.39
CA SER A 116 -13.64 18.13 12.66
C SER A 116 -14.74 17.09 12.48
N GLY A 117 -14.53 15.89 13.04
CA GLY A 117 -15.48 14.77 12.92
C GLY A 117 -15.47 14.07 11.56
N SER A 118 -14.50 14.36 10.70
CA SER A 118 -14.34 13.72 9.40
C SER A 118 -13.58 12.38 9.46
N GLU A 119 -13.44 11.80 8.27
CA GLU A 119 -12.68 10.59 7.95
C GLU A 119 -11.85 10.87 6.68
N TRP A 120 -10.93 9.99 6.30
CA TRP A 120 -10.19 10.03 5.05
C TRP A 120 -11.13 10.17 3.85
N PHE A 121 -10.73 10.95 2.84
CA PHE A 121 -11.41 10.98 1.56
C PHE A 121 -11.36 9.60 0.88
N SER A 122 -12.39 9.23 0.13
CA SER A 122 -12.42 7.93 -0.57
C SER A 122 -11.36 7.83 -1.65
N GLU A 123 -11.13 8.93 -2.36
CA GLU A 123 -10.04 9.07 -3.33
C GLU A 123 -9.68 10.53 -3.53
N VAL A 124 -8.47 10.73 -4.03
CA VAL A 124 -7.96 12.01 -4.53
C VAL A 124 -7.45 11.83 -5.96
N ASP A 125 -7.37 12.92 -6.71
CA ASP A 125 -6.73 12.89 -8.03
C ASP A 125 -5.20 12.79 -7.93
N ILE A 126 -4.53 12.75 -9.08
CA ILE A 126 -3.06 12.63 -9.16
C ILE A 126 -2.32 13.78 -8.47
N THR A 127 -2.97 14.93 -8.28
CA THR A 127 -2.40 16.12 -7.62
C THR A 127 -2.76 16.19 -6.13
N GLY A 128 -3.52 15.22 -5.61
CA GLY A 128 -3.95 15.17 -4.22
C GLY A 128 -5.21 15.99 -3.92
N VAL A 129 -5.97 16.42 -4.95
CA VAL A 129 -7.26 17.09 -4.74
C VAL A 129 -8.35 16.04 -4.51
N PRO A 130 -9.12 16.12 -3.40
CA PRO A 130 -10.14 15.14 -3.09
C PRO A 130 -11.39 15.26 -3.96
N ASP A 131 -11.98 14.11 -4.29
CA ASP A 131 -13.33 14.07 -4.88
C ASP A 131 -14.38 14.30 -3.80
N MET A 132 -14.85 15.55 -3.72
CA MET A 132 -15.86 16.00 -2.75
C MET A 132 -17.26 15.42 -3.00
N THR A 133 -17.48 14.73 -4.12
CA THR A 133 -18.77 14.09 -4.41
C THR A 133 -18.92 12.71 -3.77
N LYS A 134 -17.82 12.10 -3.32
CA LYS A 134 -17.84 10.79 -2.67
C LYS A 134 -18.12 10.89 -1.18
N ALA A 135 -18.88 9.93 -0.67
CA ALA A 135 -19.15 9.82 0.76
C ALA A 135 -17.89 9.40 1.51
N LEU A 136 -17.68 9.93 2.72
CA LEU A 136 -16.58 9.53 3.61
C LEU A 136 -16.76 8.12 4.20
N ALA A 137 -17.97 7.56 4.10
CA ALA A 137 -18.28 6.18 4.43
C ALA A 137 -19.41 5.70 3.54
N ASP A 138 -19.28 4.48 3.03
CA ASP A 138 -20.26 3.83 2.16
C ASP A 138 -20.08 2.29 2.26
N PRO A 139 -20.91 1.46 1.59
CA PRO A 139 -20.77 0.00 1.67
C PRO A 139 -19.39 -0.57 1.29
N TRP A 140 -18.54 0.21 0.63
CA TRP A 140 -17.19 -0.14 0.18
C TRP A 140 -16.10 0.68 0.90
N LYS A 141 -16.47 1.63 1.76
CA LYS A 141 -15.56 2.40 2.61
C LYS A 141 -15.98 2.32 4.07
N CYS A 142 -15.22 1.56 4.85
CA CYS A 142 -15.41 1.33 6.28
C CYS A 142 -14.06 1.41 7.00
N PRO A 143 -14.01 1.60 8.33
CA PRO A 143 -12.77 1.89 9.07
C PRO A 143 -11.79 0.71 9.22
N TYR A 144 -11.89 -0.29 8.34
CA TYR A 144 -11.03 -1.49 8.36
C TYR A 144 -9.63 -1.21 7.81
N HIS A 145 -9.53 -0.65 6.60
CA HIS A 145 -8.23 -0.50 5.93
C HIS A 145 -7.35 0.58 6.57
N ASN A 146 -7.94 1.58 7.22
CA ASN A 146 -7.22 2.69 7.85
C ASN A 146 -7.20 2.66 9.39
N GLY A 147 -7.74 1.62 10.02
CA GLY A 147 -7.82 1.48 11.47
C GLY A 147 -6.61 0.77 12.07
#